data_AF-A0A177FU88-F1
#
_entry.id   AF-A0A177FU88-F1
#
_cell.length_a   1.000
_cell.length_b   1.000
_cell.length_c   1.000
_cell.angle_alpha   90.00
_cell.angle_beta   90.00
_cell.angle_gamma   90.00
#
_symmetry.space_group_name_H-M   'P 1'
#
loop_
_entity.id
_entity.type
_entity.pdbx_description
1 polymer ?
#
loop_
_entity_poly.entity_id
_entity_poly.type
_entity_poly.pdbx_seq_one_letter_code
_entity_poly.pdbx_strand_id
1 'polypeptide(L)'
;MLQANNFKVTFLFPVGSDPDYLAPVARLLEMNLLEGADIIMALNGALADESSTGMAGFKSLADAPEIKAIREMGGQLVFMPKLPGARVLAEHRLTLSQAAADHPAEDGFRLGVTRSFQVRRWLAEMDQSFDRITGILP
;
A
#
# COMPACT_ATOMS: atom_id res chain seq x y z
N MET A 1 -20.59 -15.83 -7.22
CA MET A 1 -19.25 -16.32 -6.83
C MET A 1 -18.28 -15.97 -7.97
N LEU A 2 -17.33 -15.05 -7.76
CA LEU A 2 -16.29 -14.72 -8.74
C LEU A 2 -15.24 -15.84 -8.77
N GLN A 3 -15.65 -17.03 -9.20
CA GLN A 3 -14.75 -18.08 -9.66
C GLN A 3 -14.65 -17.96 -11.17
N ALA A 4 -13.81 -17.06 -11.65
CA ALA A 4 -13.38 -17.13 -13.04
C ALA A 4 -12.30 -18.23 -13.12
N ASN A 5 -12.65 -19.42 -13.62
CA ASN A 5 -11.72 -20.44 -14.09
C ASN A 5 -10.57 -20.85 -13.12
N ASN A 6 -10.86 -21.28 -11.89
CA ASN A 6 -9.87 -21.71 -10.89
C ASN A 6 -8.85 -20.63 -10.44
N PHE A 7 -9.06 -19.34 -10.76
CA PHE A 7 -8.21 -18.28 -10.24
C PHE A 7 -8.77 -17.74 -8.91
N LYS A 8 -7.92 -17.71 -7.89
CA LYS A 8 -8.18 -16.98 -6.64
C LYS A 8 -7.98 -15.49 -6.93
N VAL A 9 -9.05 -14.69 -6.75
CA VAL A 9 -8.99 -13.25 -7.02
C VAL A 9 -8.43 -12.55 -5.78
N THR A 10 -7.45 -11.67 -5.98
CA THR A 10 -6.90 -10.80 -4.93
C THR A 10 -7.25 -9.34 -5.22
N PHE A 11 -7.92 -8.67 -4.28
CA PHE A 11 -8.16 -7.24 -4.32
C PHE A 11 -7.11 -6.49 -3.48
N LEU A 12 -6.50 -5.47 -4.08
CA LEU A 12 -5.64 -4.51 -3.39
C LEU A 12 -6.32 -3.15 -3.37
N PHE A 13 -6.68 -2.68 -2.17
CA PHE A 13 -7.30 -1.37 -1.96
C PHE A 13 -6.28 -0.40 -1.34
N PRO A 14 -5.71 0.53 -2.12
CA PRO A 14 -4.95 1.63 -1.55
C PRO A 14 -5.92 2.62 -0.90
N VAL A 15 -5.77 2.84 0.41
CA VAL A 15 -6.66 3.66 1.23
C VAL A 15 -5.86 4.80 1.85
N GLY A 16 -6.31 6.04 1.65
CA GLY A 16 -5.78 7.24 2.33
C GLY A 16 -6.30 7.35 3.77
N SER A 17 -5.98 8.43 4.47
CA SER A 17 -6.46 8.62 5.86
C SER A 17 -7.93 9.06 5.94
N ASP A 18 -8.50 9.53 4.84
CA ASP A 18 -9.89 9.99 4.75
C ASP A 18 -10.85 8.80 4.60
N PRO A 19 -11.93 8.72 5.42
CA PRO A 19 -12.97 7.70 5.29
C PRO A 19 -13.59 7.56 3.90
N ASP A 20 -13.61 8.62 3.09
CA ASP A 20 -14.18 8.59 1.74
C ASP A 20 -13.47 7.57 0.82
N TYR A 21 -12.22 7.23 1.10
CA TYR A 21 -11.51 6.15 0.40
C TYR A 21 -12.14 4.76 0.61
N LEU A 22 -13.02 4.59 1.61
CA LEU A 22 -13.73 3.33 1.87
C LEU A 22 -15.02 3.20 1.05
N ALA A 23 -15.53 4.27 0.41
CA ALA A 23 -16.76 4.22 -0.35
C ALA A 23 -16.78 3.14 -1.46
N PRO A 24 -15.70 2.92 -2.24
CA PRO A 24 -15.64 1.82 -3.19
C PRO A 24 -15.70 0.44 -2.52
N VAL A 25 -15.09 0.28 -1.34
CA VAL A 25 -15.11 -0.97 -0.57
C VAL A 25 -16.52 -1.26 -0.06
N ALA A 26 -17.18 -0.25 0.52
CA ALA A 26 -18.57 -0.34 0.95
C ALA A 26 -19.47 -0.81 -0.19
N ARG A 27 -19.30 -0.23 -1.38
CA ARG A 27 -20.10 -0.61 -2.55
C ARG A 27 -19.89 -2.06 -2.98
N LEU A 28 -18.65 -2.55 -2.93
CA LEU A 28 -18.34 -3.95 -3.28
C LEU A 28 -18.86 -4.95 -2.24
N LEU A 29 -18.87 -4.56 -0.96
CA LEU A 29 -19.51 -5.33 0.12
C LEU A 29 -21.02 -5.43 -0.08
N GLU A 30 -21.70 -4.32 -0.37
CA GLU A 30 -23.15 -4.30 -0.65
C GLU A 30 -23.54 -5.21 -1.82
N MET A 31 -22.68 -5.29 -2.84
CA MET A 31 -22.90 -6.12 -4.02
C MET A 31 -22.48 -7.59 -3.82
N ASN A 32 -21.97 -7.95 -2.64
CA ASN A 32 -21.42 -9.27 -2.31
C ASN A 32 -20.37 -9.75 -3.32
N LEU A 33 -19.53 -8.83 -3.82
CA LEU A 33 -18.50 -9.12 -4.84
C LEU A 33 -17.14 -9.49 -4.24
N LEU A 34 -16.97 -9.31 -2.93
CA LEU A 34 -15.72 -9.64 -2.22
C LEU A 34 -15.72 -11.06 -1.64
N GLU A 35 -16.84 -11.77 -1.72
CA GLU A 35 -16.98 -13.12 -1.16
C GLU A 35 -16.01 -14.11 -1.81
N GLY A 36 -15.17 -14.75 -0.98
CA GLY A 36 -14.17 -15.74 -1.41
C GLY A 36 -12.92 -15.15 -2.07
N ALA A 37 -12.78 -13.82 -2.13
CA ALA A 37 -11.57 -13.17 -2.61
C ALA A 37 -10.56 -12.98 -1.47
N ASP A 38 -9.28 -12.94 -1.82
CA ASP A 38 -8.27 -12.40 -0.93
C ASP A 38 -8.33 -10.87 -0.97
N ILE A 39 -8.21 -10.24 0.19
CA ILE A 39 -8.34 -8.79 0.29
C ILE A 39 -7.16 -8.23 1.05
N ILE A 40 -6.47 -7.27 0.44
CA ILE A 40 -5.40 -6.49 1.05
C ILE A 40 -5.83 -5.03 1.03
N MET A 41 -5.97 -4.46 2.21
CA MET A 41 -6.18 -3.03 2.37
C MET A 41 -4.85 -2.38 2.73
N ALA A 42 -4.32 -1.59 1.82
CA ALA A 42 -3.07 -0.88 1.97
C ALA A 42 -3.31 0.53 2.48
N LEU A 43 -3.10 0.76 3.78
CA LEU A 43 -3.10 2.09 4.40
C LEU A 43 -1.90 2.86 3.85
N ASN A 44 -2.14 3.70 2.86
CA ASN A 44 -1.10 4.30 2.03
C ASN A 44 -0.76 5.70 2.54
N GLY A 45 0.39 5.83 3.18
CA GLY A 45 0.91 7.11 3.68
C GLY A 45 1.17 8.15 2.59
N ALA A 46 1.24 7.78 1.31
CA ALA A 46 1.29 8.74 0.21
C ALA A 46 -0.07 9.39 -0.09
N LEU A 47 -1.17 8.75 0.32
CA LEU A 47 -2.55 9.24 0.21
C LEU A 47 -3.09 9.81 1.52
N ALA A 48 -2.31 9.73 2.60
CA ALA A 48 -2.67 10.34 3.87
C ALA A 48 -2.65 11.87 3.78
N ASP A 49 -3.51 12.52 4.55
CA ASP A 49 -3.49 13.97 4.74
C ASP A 49 -2.10 14.43 5.25
N GLU A 50 -1.69 15.63 4.89
CA GLU A 50 -0.38 16.19 5.26
C GLU A 50 -0.24 16.34 6.79
N SER A 51 -1.37 16.52 7.49
CA SER A 51 -1.43 16.55 8.96
C SER A 51 -1.25 15.17 9.61
N SER A 52 -1.43 14.09 8.82
CA SER A 52 -1.46 12.72 9.29
C SER A 52 -0.08 12.06 9.13
N THR A 53 0.57 11.80 10.26
CA THR A 53 1.91 11.17 10.26
C THR A 53 1.82 9.70 10.66
N GLY A 54 2.35 8.81 9.81
CA GLY A 54 2.45 7.38 10.10
C GLY A 54 1.10 6.70 10.31
N MET A 55 1.10 5.61 11.06
CA MET A 55 -0.12 4.82 11.35
C MET A 55 -1.18 5.62 12.11
N ALA A 56 -0.78 6.60 12.93
CA ALA A 56 -1.72 7.40 13.72
C ALA A 56 -2.72 8.17 12.85
N GLY A 57 -2.31 8.54 11.63
CA GLY A 57 -3.18 9.18 10.65
C GLY A 57 -4.36 8.33 10.19
N PHE A 58 -4.29 7.02 10.33
CA PHE A 58 -5.33 6.08 9.90
C PHE A 58 -6.20 5.59 11.07
N LYS A 59 -5.99 6.13 12.28
CA LYS A 59 -6.68 5.65 13.48
C LYS A 59 -8.20 5.78 13.38
N SER A 60 -8.69 6.82 12.71
CA SER A 60 -10.13 7.02 12.46
C SER A 60 -10.75 5.89 11.63
N LEU A 61 -9.98 5.24 10.76
CA LEU A 61 -10.45 4.15 9.90
C LEU A 61 -10.52 2.81 10.64
N ALA A 62 -9.77 2.64 11.72
CA ALA A 62 -9.70 1.36 12.43
C ALA A 62 -11.08 0.85 12.90
N ASP A 63 -12.01 1.78 13.18
CA ASP A 63 -13.36 1.48 13.65
C ASP A 63 -14.42 1.48 12.54
N ALA A 64 -14.05 1.79 11.30
CA ALA A 64 -14.97 1.85 10.17
C ALA A 64 -15.63 0.48 9.90
N PRO A 65 -16.94 0.44 9.61
CA PRO A 65 -17.67 -0.79 9.35
C PRO A 65 -17.04 -1.63 8.22
N GLU A 66 -16.56 -0.98 7.16
CA GLU A 66 -15.93 -1.62 6.02
C GLU A 66 -14.66 -2.35 6.44
N ILE A 67 -13.80 -1.69 7.23
CA ILE A 67 -12.55 -2.28 7.74
C ILE A 67 -12.86 -3.50 8.62
N LYS A 68 -13.90 -3.44 9.46
CA LYS A 68 -14.33 -4.57 10.29
C LYS A 68 -14.82 -5.74 9.43
N ALA A 69 -15.70 -5.47 8.47
CA ALA A 69 -16.21 -6.49 7.55
C ALA A 69 -15.08 -7.18 6.76
N ILE A 70 -14.13 -6.41 6.23
CA ILE A 70 -12.98 -6.98 5.50
C ILE A 70 -12.14 -7.89 6.41
N ARG A 71 -11.91 -7.49 7.67
CA ARG A 71 -11.17 -8.33 8.62
C ARG A 71 -11.91 -9.62 8.97
N GLU A 72 -13.23 -9.56 9.11
CA GLU A 72 -14.07 -10.76 9.35
C GLU A 72 -14.03 -11.72 8.15
N MET A 73 -13.90 -11.21 6.93
CA MET A 73 -13.69 -12.01 5.71
C MET A 73 -12.25 -12.56 5.57
N GLY A 74 -11.36 -12.30 6.52
CA GLY A 74 -9.95 -12.74 6.47
C GLY A 74 -9.01 -11.79 5.72
N GLY A 75 -9.50 -10.62 5.32
CA GLY A 75 -8.69 -9.58 4.67
C GLY A 75 -7.59 -9.04 5.57
N GLN A 76 -6.49 -8.64 4.95
CA GLN A 76 -5.30 -8.12 5.63
C GLN A 76 -5.22 -6.61 5.52
N LEU A 77 -4.74 -5.98 6.58
CA LEU A 77 -4.50 -4.55 6.65
C LEU A 77 -3.00 -4.31 6.75
N VAL A 78 -2.44 -3.60 5.76
CA VAL A 78 -1.00 -3.35 5.65
C VAL A 78 -0.74 -1.87 5.53
N PHE A 79 0.25 -1.40 6.26
CA PHE A 79 0.67 -0.02 6.20
C PHE A 79 1.79 0.15 5.21
N MET A 80 1.61 1.09 4.29
CA MET A 80 2.61 1.49 3.30
C MET A 80 3.10 2.89 3.66
N PRO A 81 4.28 3.04 4.29
CA PRO A 81 4.82 4.36 4.57
C PRO A 81 5.03 5.17 3.29
N LYS A 82 4.95 6.50 3.39
CA LYS A 82 5.28 7.40 2.28
C LYS A 82 6.77 7.29 1.96
N LEU A 83 7.12 7.03 0.71
CA LEU A 83 8.51 7.04 0.25
C LEU A 83 9.04 8.49 0.22
N PRO A 84 10.07 8.83 1.01
CA PRO A 84 10.67 10.16 0.96
C PRO A 84 11.26 10.44 -0.43
N GLY A 85 10.92 11.59 -1.01
CA GLY A 85 11.45 11.98 -2.32
C GLY A 85 10.91 11.17 -3.50
N ALA A 86 9.78 10.46 -3.36
CA ALA A 86 9.16 9.69 -4.44
C ALA A 86 8.99 10.48 -5.76
N ARG A 87 8.66 11.78 -5.65
CA ARG A 87 8.54 12.68 -6.80
C ARG A 87 9.85 12.79 -7.60
N VAL A 88 10.99 12.92 -6.91
CA VAL A 88 12.31 13.02 -7.55
C VAL A 88 12.64 11.73 -8.29
N LEU A 89 12.29 10.57 -7.72
CA LEU A 89 12.47 9.29 -8.41
C LEU A 89 11.64 9.21 -9.69
N ALA A 90 10.38 9.65 -9.64
CA ALA A 90 9.51 9.67 -10.81
C ALA A 90 10.01 10.65 -11.89
N GLU A 91 10.44 11.85 -11.50
CA GLU A 91 10.96 12.87 -12.41
C GLU A 91 12.19 12.38 -13.20
N HIS A 92 13.11 11.65 -12.53
CA HIS A 92 14.31 11.08 -13.15
C HIS A 92 14.16 9.63 -13.61
N ARG A 93 12.94 9.07 -13.57
CA ARG A 93 12.63 7.67 -13.93
C ARG A 93 13.53 6.64 -13.24
N LEU A 94 13.94 6.92 -12.00
CA LEU A 94 14.75 6.02 -11.21
C LEU A 94 13.89 4.88 -10.66
N THR A 95 14.30 3.64 -10.96
CA THR A 95 13.76 2.47 -10.27
C THR A 95 14.20 2.47 -8.80
N LEU A 96 13.44 1.78 -7.95
CA LEU A 96 13.77 1.65 -6.52
C LEU A 96 15.13 0.98 -6.29
N SER A 97 15.52 0.02 -7.13
CA SER A 97 16.83 -0.66 -7.04
C SER A 97 17.98 0.29 -7.40
N GLN A 98 17.84 1.06 -8.48
CA GLN A 98 18.82 2.10 -8.85
C GLN A 98 18.95 3.15 -7.76
N ALA A 99 17.82 3.66 -7.28
CA ALA A 99 17.75 4.64 -6.21
C ALA A 99 18.39 4.12 -4.90
N ALA A 100 18.14 2.86 -4.54
CA ALA A 100 18.73 2.21 -3.37
C ALA A 100 20.25 2.01 -3.52
N ALA A 101 20.77 1.85 -4.74
CA ALA A 101 22.19 1.65 -5.01
C ALA A 101 22.96 2.96 -5.28
N ASP A 102 22.31 4.12 -5.24
CA ASP A 102 22.84 5.40 -5.75
C ASP A 102 23.36 5.31 -7.20
N HIS A 103 22.71 4.47 -8.00
CA HIS A 103 23.04 4.29 -9.40
C HIS A 103 22.53 5.50 -10.21
N PRO A 104 23.30 6.00 -11.20
CA PRO A 104 22.82 7.09 -12.04
C PRO A 104 21.59 6.67 -12.84
N ALA A 105 20.66 7.62 -13.01
CA ALA A 105 19.58 7.54 -13.98
C ALA A 105 20.11 7.65 -15.41
N GLU A 106 19.23 7.45 -16.40
CA GLU A 106 19.57 7.57 -17.83
C GLU A 106 20.08 8.98 -18.20
N ASP A 107 19.59 10.02 -17.51
CA ASP A 107 20.01 11.41 -17.69
C ASP A 107 21.29 11.77 -16.89
N GLY A 108 21.90 10.80 -16.21
CA GLY A 108 23.08 10.99 -15.37
C GLY A 108 22.79 11.51 -13.96
N PHE A 109 21.51 11.78 -13.61
CA PHE A 109 21.13 12.19 -12.27
C PHE A 109 21.45 11.11 -11.24
N ARG A 110 21.94 11.53 -10.07
CA ARG A 110 22.18 10.64 -8.92
C ARG A 110 21.42 11.15 -7.71
N LEU A 111 20.82 10.22 -6.98
CA LEU A 111 20.01 10.54 -5.82
C LEU A 111 20.85 11.03 -4.64
N GLY A 112 22.09 10.56 -4.54
CA GLY A 112 23.03 10.81 -3.47
C GLY A 112 22.88 9.81 -2.32
N VAL A 113 23.99 9.60 -1.60
CA VAL A 113 24.12 8.59 -0.54
C VAL A 113 23.02 8.68 0.52
N THR A 114 22.70 9.89 0.99
CA THR A 114 21.72 10.11 2.06
C THR A 114 20.30 9.69 1.64
N ARG A 115 19.86 10.10 0.45
CA ARG A 115 18.53 9.76 -0.05
C ARG A 115 18.46 8.29 -0.47
N SER A 116 19.54 7.75 -1.02
CA SER A 116 19.65 6.31 -1.31
C SER A 116 19.52 5.47 -0.03
N PHE A 117 20.08 5.93 1.10
CA PHE A 117 19.86 5.32 2.40
C PHE A 117 18.39 5.38 2.85
N GLN A 118 17.70 6.50 2.63
CA GLN A 118 16.26 6.61 2.94
C GLN A 118 15.42 5.64 2.11
N VAL A 119 15.75 5.44 0.82
CA VAL A 119 15.09 4.45 -0.04
C VAL A 119 15.33 3.04 0.48
N ARG A 120 16.57 2.68 0.84
CA ARG A 120 16.89 1.36 1.43
C ARG A 120 16.12 1.10 2.72
N ARG A 121 16.04 2.11 3.60
CA ARG A 121 15.28 2.02 4.84
C ARG A 121 13.79 1.84 4.56
N TRP A 122 13.23 2.60 3.63
CA TRP A 122 11.84 2.46 3.23
C TRP A 122 11.54 1.07 2.65
N LEU A 123 12.44 0.52 1.82
CA LEU A 123 12.30 -0.85 1.30
C LEU A 123 12.27 -1.88 2.44
N ALA A 124 13.15 -1.76 3.43
CA ALA A 124 13.14 -2.65 4.60
C ALA A 124 11.85 -2.52 5.44
N GLU A 125 11.31 -1.31 5.59
CA GLU A 125 10.02 -1.07 6.27
C GLU A 125 8.85 -1.67 5.48
N MET A 126 8.91 -1.62 4.14
CA MET A 126 7.93 -2.25 3.25
C MET A 126 7.98 -3.78 3.34
N ASP A 127 9.17 -4.38 3.27
CA ASP A 127 9.34 -5.83 3.40
C ASP A 127 8.73 -6.33 4.72
N GLN A 128 9.05 -5.66 5.84
CA GLN A 128 8.48 -5.99 7.15
C GLN A 128 6.94 -5.87 7.19
N SER A 129 6.38 -4.90 6.47
CA SER A 129 4.93 -4.66 6.42
C SER A 129 4.22 -5.75 5.61
N PHE A 130 4.87 -6.29 4.57
CA PHE A 130 4.32 -7.30 3.68
C PHE A 130 4.64 -8.74 4.08
N ASP A 131 5.67 -9.00 4.90
CA ASP A 131 5.99 -10.32 5.46
C ASP A 131 4.78 -10.99 6.12
N ARG A 132 3.88 -10.19 6.68
CA ARG A 132 2.65 -10.62 7.36
C ARG A 132 1.55 -11.13 6.40
N ILE A 133 1.68 -10.90 5.09
CA ILE A 133 0.68 -11.24 4.07
C ILE A 133 1.11 -12.46 3.22
N THR A 134 2.24 -13.08 3.52
CA THR A 134 2.87 -14.14 2.69
C THR A 134 1.99 -15.37 2.41
N GLY A 135 0.87 -15.55 3.12
CA GLY A 135 -0.10 -16.63 2.87
C GLY A 135 -1.21 -16.33 1.85
N ILE A 136 -1.27 -15.11 1.30
CA ILE A 136 -2.34 -14.64 0.40
C ILE A 136 -1.87 -14.48 -1.05
N LEU A 137 -0.61 -14.13 -1.25
CA LEU A 137 -0.03 -14.04 -2.59
C LEU A 137 0.45 -15.43 -3.03
N PRO A 138 0.18 -15.84 -4.29
CA PRO A 138 0.56 -17.16 -4.81
C PRO A 138 2.07 -17.39 -4.90
#